data_AF-A0A2Z6RUR5-F1
#
_entry.id   AF-A0A2Z6RUR5-F1
#
_cell.length_a   1.000
_cell.length_b   1.000
_cell.length_c   1.000
_cell.angle_alpha   90.00
_cell.angle_beta   90.00
_cell.angle_gamma   90.00
#
_symmetry.space_group_name_H-M   'P 1'
#
loop_
_entity.id
_entity.type
_entity.pdbx_description
1 polymer ?
#
loop_
_entity_poly.entity_id
_entity_poly.type
_entity_poly.pdbx_seq_one_letter_code
_entity_poly.pdbx_strand_id
1 'polypeptide(L)'
;MFDNRDIESTNERIIGNFNKINIKEIDPITVSKEQEKLLFEKGFNIIVDEINDMIFKLLNNEIEGKLINEKIIEYINYFNTNLKEIYHWLLNNQDNLNSIFLFGYFNYHGIVTSVNNEKAFKLFIDLSGKDHLLAQYFVGECYEYGFGVMKNKKLAFEYFEKAANKNFAHAQLRIGYLYNNGIGIKRNLKMAFCLYEKAANNGNTIAMHNLGKCYKNGIGVKKNYDKAFEMFKRSAEGEYSGGITMLGYCYYNGIGTNVDKQKTFELYQKSASLGDKTAQYNLGTMYEYGDGITKDINKAIYWYEQSAKQGDEDAQYKLEILQNI
;
A
#
# COMPACT_ATOMS: atom_id res chain seq x y z
N MET A 1 -30.41 -7.16 11.93
CA MET A 1 -30.71 -5.87 11.29
C MET A 1 -30.22 -4.78 12.22
N PHE A 2 -29.01 -4.30 12.00
CA PHE A 2 -28.49 -3.12 12.70
C PHE A 2 -28.10 -2.10 11.64
N ASP A 3 -28.70 -0.92 11.81
CA ASP A 3 -28.86 0.18 10.87
C ASP A 3 -27.59 1.05 10.81
N ASN A 4 -27.17 1.37 9.59
CA ASN A 4 -26.13 2.35 9.27
C ASN A 4 -26.57 3.77 9.64
N ARG A 5 -26.26 4.25 10.85
CA ARG A 5 -26.54 5.65 11.24
C ARG A 5 -25.37 6.44 11.84
N ASP A 6 -24.16 5.88 11.89
CA ASP A 6 -23.03 6.56 12.53
C ASP A 6 -21.84 6.92 11.60
N ILE A 7 -22.02 6.85 10.27
CA ILE A 7 -20.95 7.23 9.30
C ILE A 7 -21.17 8.64 8.70
N GLU A 8 -22.39 9.20 8.78
CA GLU A 8 -22.66 10.54 8.24
C GLU A 8 -22.22 11.69 9.17
N SER A 9 -22.05 11.46 10.48
CA SER A 9 -21.80 12.57 11.42
C SER A 9 -20.34 13.05 11.50
N THR A 10 -19.37 12.33 10.92
CA THR A 10 -17.95 12.72 10.96
C THR A 10 -17.49 13.48 9.72
N ASN A 11 -18.16 13.31 8.58
CA ASN A 11 -17.85 14.06 7.35
C ASN A 11 -18.37 15.51 7.35
N GLU A 12 -19.42 15.82 8.12
CA GLU A 12 -19.93 17.20 8.23
C GLU A 12 -19.07 18.10 9.14
N ARG A 13 -18.24 17.52 10.01
CA ARG A 13 -17.44 18.30 10.98
C ARG A 13 -16.16 18.91 10.42
N ILE A 14 -15.72 18.48 9.22
CA ILE A 14 -14.55 19.05 8.52
C ILE A 14 -14.97 20.15 7.52
N ILE A 15 -16.24 20.18 7.11
CA ILE A 15 -16.79 21.18 6.17
C ILE A 15 -17.16 22.51 6.87
N GLY A 16 -17.09 22.57 8.20
CA GLY A 16 -17.69 23.64 9.00
C GLY A 16 -16.91 24.94 9.21
N ASN A 17 -15.73 25.18 8.62
CA ASN A 17 -14.89 26.35 8.99
C ASN A 17 -14.42 27.29 7.87
N PHE A 18 -14.92 27.19 6.64
CA PHE A 18 -14.56 28.16 5.58
C PHE A 18 -15.66 29.12 5.14
N ASN A 19 -16.89 28.98 5.63
CA ASN A 19 -17.96 29.94 5.36
C ASN A 19 -17.97 31.09 6.38
N LYS A 20 -16.97 31.98 6.31
CA LYS A 20 -17.04 33.37 6.84
C LYS A 20 -15.86 34.23 6.38
N ILE A 21 -15.67 34.35 5.07
CA ILE A 21 -15.07 35.58 4.51
C ILE A 21 -16.22 36.37 3.91
N ASN A 22 -16.68 37.37 4.66
CA ASN A 22 -17.72 38.29 4.24
C ASN A 22 -17.11 39.26 3.22
N ILE A 23 -17.22 38.94 1.93
CA ILE A 23 -16.81 39.83 0.85
C ILE A 23 -17.93 40.86 0.66
N LYS A 24 -17.98 41.84 1.56
CA LYS A 24 -18.71 43.09 1.32
C LYS A 24 -17.71 44.22 1.23
N GLU A 25 -17.69 44.83 0.04
CA GLU A 25 -17.09 46.12 -0.31
C GLU A 25 -15.57 46.20 -0.16
N ILE A 26 -14.85 45.76 -1.20
CA ILE A 26 -13.53 46.29 -1.52
C ILE A 26 -13.64 46.85 -2.95
N ASP A 27 -13.33 48.14 -3.10
CA ASP A 27 -13.32 48.86 -4.37
C ASP A 27 -12.55 48.11 -5.47
N PRO A 28 -13.01 48.10 -6.74
CA PRO A 28 -12.40 47.35 -7.84
C PRO A 28 -11.12 48.00 -8.41
N ILE A 29 -10.31 48.64 -7.57
CA ILE A 29 -9.06 49.27 -7.98
C ILE A 29 -7.90 48.35 -7.60
N THR A 30 -7.52 47.50 -8.55
CA THR A 30 -6.20 46.88 -8.69
C THR A 30 -5.78 45.93 -7.56
N VAL A 31 -6.44 44.77 -7.44
CA VAL A 31 -5.68 43.57 -7.02
C VAL A 31 -4.65 43.35 -8.12
N SER A 32 -3.36 43.53 -7.82
CA SER A 32 -2.34 43.37 -8.86
C SER A 32 -2.38 41.92 -9.38
N LYS A 33 -2.13 41.71 -10.67
CA LYS A 33 -2.03 40.35 -11.24
C LYS A 33 -1.08 39.45 -10.45
N GLU A 34 -0.10 40.05 -9.77
CA GLU A 34 0.83 39.36 -8.86
C GLU A 34 0.15 38.86 -7.58
N GLN A 35 -0.79 39.62 -7.00
CA GLN A 35 -1.56 39.18 -5.83
C GLN A 35 -2.57 38.07 -6.17
N GLU A 36 -3.24 38.14 -7.33
CA GLU A 36 -4.09 37.04 -7.82
C GLU A 36 -3.27 35.79 -8.12
N LYS A 37 -2.12 35.94 -8.79
CA LYS A 37 -1.17 34.85 -9.02
C LYS A 37 -0.67 34.25 -7.71
N LEU A 38 -0.33 35.08 -6.72
CA LEU A 38 0.12 34.63 -5.40
C LEU A 38 -0.99 33.87 -4.64
N LEU A 39 -2.24 34.33 -4.71
CA LEU A 39 -3.39 33.64 -4.11
C LEU A 39 -3.66 32.29 -4.79
N PHE A 40 -3.50 32.24 -6.11
CA PHE A 40 -3.59 31.01 -6.89
C PHE A 40 -2.45 30.02 -6.57
N GLU A 41 -1.21 30.51 -6.48
CA GLU A 41 -0.03 29.73 -6.07
C GLU A 41 -0.14 29.22 -4.64
N LYS A 42 -0.72 30.01 -3.72
CA LYS A 42 -1.05 29.54 -2.37
C LYS A 42 -2.02 28.35 -2.40
N GLY A 43 -2.97 28.33 -3.34
CA GLY A 43 -3.87 27.19 -3.56
C GLY A 43 -3.12 25.92 -3.95
N PHE A 44 -2.15 26.01 -4.87
CA PHE A 44 -1.37 24.83 -5.26
C PHE A 44 -0.42 24.31 -4.19
N ASN A 45 0.16 25.18 -3.37
CA ASN A 45 0.97 24.71 -2.24
C ASN A 45 0.15 23.82 -1.29
N ILE A 46 -1.09 24.21 -0.98
CA ILE A 46 -2.00 23.41 -0.14
C ILE A 46 -2.28 22.05 -0.79
N ILE A 47 -2.64 22.04 -2.08
CA ILE A 47 -2.91 20.80 -2.82
C ILE A 47 -1.68 19.89 -2.82
N VAL A 48 -0.48 20.44 -3.01
CA VAL A 48 0.78 19.68 -3.02
C VAL A 48 1.07 19.07 -1.65
N ASP A 49 0.89 19.82 -0.57
CA ASP A 49 1.06 19.34 0.80
C ASP A 49 0.07 18.21 1.11
N GLU A 50 -1.20 18.38 0.73
CA GLU A 50 -2.25 17.36 0.90
C GLU A 50 -1.95 16.09 0.11
N ILE A 51 -1.43 16.21 -1.12
CA ILE A 51 -1.01 15.05 -1.92
C ILE A 51 0.19 14.34 -1.27
N ASN A 52 1.17 15.08 -0.74
CA ASN A 52 2.31 14.48 -0.03
C ASN A 52 1.85 13.69 1.20
N ASP A 53 0.96 14.29 2.01
CA ASP A 53 0.34 13.64 3.16
C ASP A 53 -0.48 12.41 2.74
N MET A 54 -1.19 12.50 1.62
CA MET A 54 -1.93 11.39 1.04
C MET A 54 -1.00 10.25 0.63
N ILE A 55 0.09 10.54 -0.09
CA ILE A 55 1.12 9.54 -0.45
C ILE A 55 1.65 8.86 0.80
N PHE A 56 2.02 9.63 1.83
CA PHE A 56 2.50 9.07 3.10
C PHE A 56 1.48 8.15 3.77
N LYS A 57 0.21 8.59 3.89
CA LYS A 57 -0.88 7.79 4.50
C LYS A 57 -1.18 6.54 3.67
N LEU A 58 -1.23 6.67 2.35
CA LEU A 58 -1.55 5.56 1.46
C LEU A 58 -0.44 4.52 1.38
N LEU A 59 0.83 4.93 1.45
CA LEU A 59 1.95 3.99 1.60
C LEU A 59 1.95 3.29 2.96
N ASN A 60 1.55 3.97 4.04
CA ASN A 60 1.43 3.32 5.36
C ASN A 60 0.23 2.37 5.48
N ASN A 61 -0.89 2.73 4.84
CA ASN A 61 -2.11 1.93 4.77
C ASN A 61 -2.10 0.94 3.59
N GLU A 62 -1.01 0.92 2.83
CA GLU A 62 -0.67 -0.02 1.76
C GLU A 62 -1.80 -0.29 0.76
N ILE A 63 -2.30 0.81 0.22
CA ILE A 63 -3.01 0.77 -1.05
C ILE A 63 -1.98 0.45 -2.16
N GLU A 64 -2.28 -0.49 -3.05
CA GLU A 64 -1.41 -0.85 -4.18
C GLU A 64 -0.93 0.40 -4.93
N GLY A 65 0.35 0.49 -5.29
CA GLY A 65 0.94 1.73 -5.84
C GLY A 65 0.22 2.30 -7.08
N LYS A 66 -0.41 1.43 -7.88
CA LYS A 66 -1.27 1.85 -8.99
C LYS A 66 -2.53 2.60 -8.50
N LEU A 67 -3.17 2.08 -7.45
CA LEU A 67 -4.34 2.69 -6.81
C LEU A 67 -3.96 3.98 -6.04
N ILE A 68 -2.71 4.13 -5.59
CA ILE A 68 -2.21 5.42 -5.07
C ILE A 68 -2.22 6.48 -6.17
N ASN A 69 -1.67 6.17 -7.35
CA ASN A 69 -1.65 7.11 -8.47
C ASN A 69 -3.06 7.47 -8.95
N GLU A 70 -3.96 6.49 -9.03
CA GLU A 70 -5.37 6.72 -9.37
C GLU A 70 -6.02 7.68 -8.37
N LYS A 71 -5.85 7.46 -7.05
CA LYS A 71 -6.38 8.35 -6.01
C LYS A 71 -5.81 9.76 -6.07
N ILE A 72 -4.52 9.91 -6.39
CA ILE A 72 -3.90 11.24 -6.57
C ILE A 72 -4.53 11.96 -7.77
N ILE A 73 -4.70 11.25 -8.89
CA ILE A 73 -5.31 11.81 -10.09
C ILE A 73 -6.78 12.20 -9.83
N GLU A 74 -7.55 11.34 -9.15
CA GLU A 74 -8.92 11.62 -8.72
C GLU A 74 -8.98 12.86 -7.82
N TYR A 75 -8.09 12.96 -6.84
CA TYR A 75 -8.00 14.10 -5.93
C TYR A 75 -7.73 15.39 -6.69
N ILE A 76 -6.77 15.40 -7.61
CA ILE A 76 -6.45 16.57 -8.43
C ILE A 76 -7.64 16.99 -9.29
N ASN A 77 -8.31 16.01 -9.91
CA ASN A 77 -9.48 16.27 -10.76
C ASN A 77 -10.67 16.83 -9.97
N TYR A 78 -10.83 16.46 -8.69
CA TYR A 78 -11.89 16.98 -7.82
C TYR A 78 -11.83 18.52 -7.67
N PHE A 79 -10.63 19.12 -7.64
CA PHE A 79 -10.48 20.57 -7.57
C PHE A 79 -10.69 21.29 -8.90
N ASN A 80 -11.21 20.61 -9.94
CA ASN A 80 -11.31 21.12 -11.32
C ASN A 80 -9.99 21.71 -11.84
N THR A 81 -8.87 21.33 -11.23
CA THR A 81 -7.55 21.79 -11.61
C THR A 81 -7.03 20.84 -12.68
N ASN A 82 -6.53 21.37 -13.79
CA ASN A 82 -5.96 20.54 -14.83
C ASN A 82 -4.68 19.89 -14.31
N LEU A 83 -4.56 18.57 -14.36
CA LEU A 83 -3.36 17.83 -13.98
C LEU A 83 -2.10 18.39 -14.68
N LYS A 84 -2.25 18.93 -15.90
CA LYS A 84 -1.18 19.64 -16.63
C LYS A 84 -0.81 20.98 -16.00
N GLU A 85 -1.76 21.72 -15.44
CA GLU A 85 -1.49 22.99 -14.75
C GLU A 85 -0.68 22.75 -13.47
N ILE A 86 -1.04 21.75 -12.66
CA ILE A 86 -0.22 21.35 -11.50
C ILE A 86 1.16 20.91 -11.95
N TYR A 87 1.27 20.09 -13.00
CA TYR A 87 2.58 19.68 -13.53
C TYR A 87 3.43 20.88 -13.96
N HIS A 88 2.85 21.85 -14.69
CA HIS A 88 3.56 23.07 -15.10
C HIS A 88 3.91 23.95 -13.91
N TRP A 89 3.04 24.04 -12.91
CA TRP A 89 3.33 24.76 -11.68
C TRP A 89 4.49 24.10 -10.93
N LEU A 90 4.47 22.78 -10.75
CA LEU A 90 5.55 22.01 -10.12
C LEU A 90 6.87 22.25 -10.86
N LEU A 91 6.88 22.19 -12.19
CA LEU A 91 8.08 22.47 -13.00
C LEU A 91 8.71 23.83 -12.70
N ASN A 92 7.89 24.85 -12.44
CA ASN A 92 8.34 26.23 -12.20
C ASN A 92 8.58 26.55 -10.72
N ASN A 93 8.03 25.77 -9.78
CA ASN A 93 8.07 26.04 -8.34
C ASN A 93 8.93 24.99 -7.62
N GLN A 94 10.25 25.10 -7.78
CA GLN A 94 11.25 24.18 -7.22
C GLN A 94 11.87 24.71 -5.91
N ASP A 95 11.18 25.61 -5.20
CA ASP A 95 11.68 26.20 -3.94
C ASP A 95 11.14 25.48 -2.69
N ASN A 96 10.04 24.74 -2.83
CA ASN A 96 9.40 23.97 -1.75
C ASN A 96 9.74 22.47 -1.86
N LEU A 97 10.09 21.84 -0.74
CA LEU A 97 10.50 20.41 -0.71
C LEU A 97 9.39 19.45 -1.16
N ASN A 98 8.14 19.68 -0.76
CA ASN A 98 6.98 18.88 -1.14
C ASN A 98 6.65 19.04 -2.63
N SER A 99 6.86 20.23 -3.19
CA SER A 99 6.73 20.48 -4.64
C SER A 99 7.81 19.76 -5.44
N ILE A 100 9.07 19.87 -5.02
CA ILE A 100 10.18 19.13 -5.65
C ILE A 100 9.92 17.62 -5.57
N PHE A 101 9.46 17.13 -4.40
CA PHE A 101 9.18 15.72 -4.19
C PHE A 101 8.07 15.25 -5.13
N LEU A 102 6.94 15.97 -5.16
CA LEU A 102 5.80 15.59 -5.97
C LEU A 102 6.15 15.62 -7.47
N PHE A 103 6.98 16.58 -7.88
CA PHE A 103 7.52 16.59 -9.23
C PHE A 103 8.37 15.36 -9.53
N GLY A 104 9.24 14.95 -8.60
CA GLY A 104 9.98 13.68 -8.69
C GLY A 104 9.05 12.47 -8.78
N TYR A 105 8.01 12.43 -7.95
CA TYR A 105 6.99 11.38 -7.94
C TYR A 105 6.26 11.27 -9.28
N PHE A 106 5.89 12.40 -9.88
CA PHE A 106 5.24 12.42 -11.20
C PHE A 106 6.17 11.86 -12.29
N ASN A 107 7.47 12.20 -12.25
CA ASN A 107 8.45 11.63 -13.17
C ASN A 107 8.68 10.13 -12.92
N TYR A 108 8.69 9.69 -11.67
CA TYR A 108 8.87 8.27 -11.30
C TYR A 108 7.73 7.40 -11.82
N HIS A 109 6.49 7.88 -11.70
CA HIS A 109 5.30 7.13 -12.12
C HIS A 109 4.81 7.44 -13.54
N GLY A 110 5.37 8.45 -14.21
CA GLY A 110 4.87 8.89 -15.52
C GLY A 110 3.46 9.50 -15.44
N ILE A 111 3.22 10.33 -14.43
CA ILE A 111 1.97 11.09 -14.30
C ILE A 111 2.10 12.34 -15.19
N VAL A 112 1.13 12.56 -16.08
CA VAL A 112 1.13 13.57 -17.17
C VAL A 112 2.13 13.29 -18.30
N THR A 113 3.35 12.88 -17.97
CA THR A 113 4.44 12.61 -18.93
C THR A 113 4.79 11.13 -18.97
N SER A 114 5.72 10.73 -19.84
CA SER A 114 6.33 9.40 -19.72
C SER A 114 7.19 9.30 -18.46
N VAL A 115 7.40 8.06 -18.00
CA VAL A 115 8.31 7.74 -16.89
C VAL A 115 9.71 8.27 -17.20
N ASN A 116 10.30 8.99 -16.24
CA ASN A 116 11.66 9.50 -16.28
C ASN A 116 12.37 9.25 -14.94
N ASN A 117 12.86 8.03 -14.78
CA ASN A 117 13.47 7.58 -13.55
C ASN A 117 14.78 8.29 -13.21
N GLU A 118 15.58 8.71 -14.21
CA GLU A 118 16.83 9.45 -13.97
C GLU A 118 16.55 10.82 -13.32
N LYS A 119 15.56 11.53 -13.86
CA LYS A 119 15.13 12.82 -13.30
C LYS A 119 14.50 12.66 -11.93
N ALA A 120 13.63 11.66 -11.76
CA ALA A 120 13.02 11.35 -10.47
C ALA A 120 14.10 11.06 -9.40
N PHE A 121 15.05 10.17 -9.71
CA PHE A 121 16.15 9.83 -8.82
C PHE A 121 16.96 11.05 -8.41
N LYS A 122 17.32 11.93 -9.37
CA LYS A 122 18.05 13.16 -9.07
C LYS A 122 17.31 14.07 -8.09
N LEU A 123 16.00 14.25 -8.27
CA LEU A 123 15.18 15.04 -7.34
C LEU A 123 15.10 14.38 -5.96
N PHE A 124 14.91 13.07 -5.90
CA PHE A 124 14.83 12.34 -4.64
C PHE A 124 16.15 12.33 -3.87
N ILE A 125 17.29 12.13 -4.53
CA ILE A 125 18.59 12.09 -3.86
C ILE A 125 18.94 13.45 -3.27
N ASP A 126 18.69 14.54 -4.00
CA ASP A 126 18.92 15.91 -3.53
C ASP A 126 18.03 16.23 -2.31
N LEU A 127 16.75 15.83 -2.35
CA LEU A 127 15.82 15.99 -1.24
C LEU A 127 16.15 15.11 -0.02
N SER A 128 16.66 13.91 -0.26
CA SER A 128 17.05 12.99 0.82
C SER A 128 18.18 13.57 1.67
N GLY A 129 19.07 14.38 1.07
CA GLY A 129 20.10 15.16 1.74
C GLY A 129 19.57 16.30 2.61
N LYS A 130 18.32 16.72 2.37
CA LYS A 130 17.56 17.69 3.18
C LYS A 130 16.61 17.00 4.17
N ASP A 131 16.85 15.72 4.45
CA ASP A 131 16.12 14.91 5.42
C ASP A 131 14.62 14.70 5.12
N HIS A 132 14.23 14.82 3.84
CA HIS A 132 12.85 14.59 3.40
C HIS A 132 12.48 13.09 3.45
N LEU A 133 11.46 12.75 4.26
CA LEU A 133 11.11 11.35 4.59
C LEU A 133 10.76 10.49 3.37
N LEU A 134 9.80 10.94 2.56
CA LEU A 134 9.38 10.17 1.38
C LEU A 134 10.52 10.08 0.36
N ALA A 135 11.36 11.11 0.24
CA ALA A 135 12.47 11.09 -0.68
C ALA A 135 13.52 10.04 -0.26
N GLN A 136 13.82 9.93 1.04
CA GLN A 136 14.68 8.86 1.55
C GLN A 136 14.12 7.48 1.19
N TYR A 137 12.81 7.26 1.32
CA TYR A 137 12.17 6.01 0.91
C TYR A 137 12.32 5.73 -0.59
N PHE A 138 11.97 6.69 -1.45
CA PHE A 138 12.03 6.52 -2.91
C PHE A 138 13.46 6.39 -3.45
N VAL A 139 14.47 7.02 -2.82
CA VAL A 139 15.88 6.73 -3.12
C VAL A 139 16.22 5.27 -2.83
N GLY A 140 15.69 4.72 -1.72
CA GLY A 140 15.82 3.30 -1.40
C GLY A 140 15.28 2.40 -2.51
N GLU A 141 14.07 2.70 -3.01
CA GLU A 141 13.46 1.97 -4.13
C GLU A 141 14.28 2.09 -5.43
N CYS A 142 14.76 3.30 -5.74
CA CYS A 142 15.62 3.54 -6.90
C CYS A 142 16.86 2.65 -6.87
N TYR A 143 17.54 2.54 -5.72
CA TYR A 143 18.69 1.65 -5.59
C TYR A 143 18.31 0.16 -5.57
N GLU A 144 17.15 -0.20 -5.04
CA GLU A 144 16.70 -1.60 -5.00
C GLU A 144 16.40 -2.13 -6.41
N TYR A 145 15.65 -1.36 -7.19
CA TYR A 145 15.14 -1.77 -8.50
C TYR A 145 15.94 -1.21 -9.68
N GLY A 146 16.86 -0.28 -9.44
CA GLY A 146 17.70 0.34 -10.47
C GLY A 146 16.96 1.41 -11.27
N PHE A 147 16.03 2.13 -10.63
CA PHE A 147 15.27 3.18 -11.30
C PHE A 147 16.09 4.47 -11.32
N GLY A 148 16.64 4.79 -12.50
CA GLY A 148 17.43 6.01 -12.73
C GLY A 148 18.85 5.97 -12.15
N VAL A 149 19.24 4.83 -11.56
CA VAL A 149 20.55 4.60 -10.95
C VAL A 149 20.90 3.11 -11.02
N MET A 150 22.18 2.77 -10.94
CA MET A 150 22.61 1.37 -10.85
C MET A 150 22.09 0.72 -9.56
N LYS A 151 21.59 -0.51 -9.65
CA LYS A 151 21.13 -1.29 -8.50
C LYS A 151 22.21 -1.40 -7.43
N ASN A 152 21.87 -1.07 -6.19
CA ASN A 152 22.75 -1.20 -5.05
C ASN A 152 21.95 -1.56 -3.79
N LYS A 153 21.94 -2.85 -3.45
CA LYS A 153 21.19 -3.37 -2.30
C LYS A 153 21.63 -2.78 -0.96
N LYS A 154 22.91 -2.44 -0.81
CA LYS A 154 23.45 -1.86 0.43
C LYS A 154 22.96 -0.43 0.61
N LEU A 155 23.05 0.40 -0.44
CA LEU A 155 22.51 1.76 -0.40
C LEU A 155 20.99 1.77 -0.23
N ALA A 156 20.27 0.87 -0.92
CA ALA A 156 18.84 0.71 -0.71
C ALA A 156 18.49 0.49 0.78
N PHE A 157 19.19 -0.45 1.43
CA PHE A 157 19.03 -0.70 2.87
C PHE A 157 19.28 0.57 3.71
N GLU A 158 20.39 1.28 3.48
CA GLU A 158 20.75 2.49 4.23
C GLU A 158 19.68 3.59 4.10
N TYR A 159 19.11 3.77 2.91
CA TYR A 159 18.06 4.77 2.68
C TYR A 159 16.71 4.39 3.27
N PHE A 160 16.32 3.11 3.16
CA PHE A 160 15.14 2.63 3.88
C PHE A 160 15.32 2.78 5.40
N GLU A 161 16.51 2.53 5.94
CA GLU A 161 16.82 2.69 7.37
C GLU A 161 16.62 4.12 7.87
N LYS A 162 17.07 5.12 7.09
CA LYS A 162 16.79 6.53 7.40
C LYS A 162 15.29 6.80 7.51
N ALA A 163 14.50 6.32 6.55
CA ALA A 163 13.05 6.51 6.56
C ALA A 163 12.35 5.74 7.70
N ALA A 164 12.77 4.50 7.98
CA ALA A 164 12.19 3.67 9.03
C ALA A 164 12.45 4.22 10.44
N ASN A 165 13.60 4.85 10.66
CA ASN A 165 13.95 5.53 11.92
C ASN A 165 13.06 6.73 12.23
N LYS A 166 12.32 7.23 11.24
CA LYS A 166 11.31 8.30 11.38
C LYS A 166 9.89 7.74 11.56
N ASN A 167 9.76 6.51 12.04
CA ASN A 167 8.50 5.80 12.25
C ASN A 167 7.66 5.58 10.99
N PHE A 168 8.26 5.61 9.81
CA PHE A 168 7.54 5.25 8.58
C PHE A 168 7.34 3.74 8.52
N ALA A 169 6.10 3.29 8.76
CA ALA A 169 5.77 1.87 8.93
C ALA A 169 6.07 1.07 7.65
N HIS A 170 5.82 1.65 6.48
CA HIS A 170 6.15 1.02 5.21
C HIS A 170 7.66 0.78 5.05
N ALA A 171 8.50 1.76 5.40
CA ALA A 171 9.95 1.56 5.42
C ALA A 171 10.39 0.51 6.45
N GLN A 172 9.77 0.49 7.64
CA GLN A 172 10.03 -0.55 8.65
C GLN A 172 9.71 -1.96 8.11
N LEU A 173 8.58 -2.12 7.42
CA LEU A 173 8.23 -3.36 6.73
C LEU A 173 9.31 -3.75 5.72
N ARG A 174 9.74 -2.81 4.86
CA ARG A 174 10.77 -3.08 3.84
C ARG A 174 12.08 -3.55 4.47
N ILE A 175 12.58 -2.87 5.50
CA ILE A 175 13.81 -3.31 6.18
C ILE A 175 13.62 -4.66 6.86
N GLY A 176 12.45 -4.91 7.46
CA GLY A 176 12.12 -6.22 8.03
C GLY A 176 12.29 -7.32 6.99
N TYR A 177 11.81 -7.09 5.76
CA TYR A 177 12.00 -7.99 4.63
C TYR A 177 13.47 -8.14 4.22
N LEU A 178 14.24 -7.05 4.16
CA LEU A 178 15.67 -7.10 3.82
C LEU A 178 16.47 -7.90 4.84
N TYR A 179 16.22 -7.71 6.14
CA TYR A 179 16.84 -8.52 7.20
C TYR A 179 16.42 -9.99 7.16
N ASN A 180 15.15 -10.27 6.86
CA ASN A 180 14.64 -11.64 6.77
C ASN A 180 15.37 -12.45 5.67
N ASN A 181 15.67 -11.79 4.55
CA ASN A 181 16.26 -12.42 3.37
C ASN A 181 17.77 -12.20 3.22
N GLY A 182 18.37 -11.29 4.00
CA GLY A 182 19.80 -10.95 3.89
C GLY A 182 20.14 -10.14 2.62
N ILE A 183 19.24 -9.25 2.20
CA ILE A 183 19.40 -8.44 0.98
C ILE A 183 20.08 -7.12 1.34
N GLY A 184 21.31 -6.91 0.88
CA GLY A 184 22.06 -5.67 1.16
C GLY A 184 22.65 -5.58 2.58
N ILE A 185 22.22 -6.47 3.48
CA ILE A 185 22.67 -6.57 4.87
C ILE A 185 22.75 -8.04 5.28
N LYS A 186 23.53 -8.36 6.31
CA LYS A 186 23.57 -9.73 6.87
C LYS A 186 22.19 -10.13 7.37
N ARG A 187 21.72 -11.31 6.99
CA ARG A 187 20.43 -11.87 7.42
C ARG A 187 20.31 -11.89 8.95
N ASN A 188 19.22 -11.35 9.49
CA ASN A 188 18.94 -11.32 10.91
C ASN A 188 17.43 -11.42 11.19
N LEU A 189 16.97 -12.64 11.53
CA LEU A 189 15.55 -12.92 11.73
C LEU A 189 14.95 -12.22 12.97
N LYS A 190 15.76 -11.97 14.01
CA LYS A 190 15.29 -11.26 15.21
C LYS A 190 15.03 -9.79 14.89
N MET A 191 15.93 -9.14 14.13
CA MET A 191 15.71 -7.77 13.68
C MET A 191 14.52 -7.66 12.73
N ALA A 192 14.37 -8.62 11.81
CA ALA A 192 13.19 -8.70 10.95
C ALA A 192 11.89 -8.76 11.76
N PHE A 193 11.82 -9.66 12.75
CA PHE A 193 10.69 -9.77 13.66
C PHE A 193 10.38 -8.44 14.37
N CYS A 194 11.38 -7.80 14.98
CA CYS A 194 11.19 -6.53 15.68
C CYS A 194 10.69 -5.41 14.77
N LEU A 195 11.14 -5.38 13.51
CA LEU A 195 10.70 -4.38 12.53
C LEU A 195 9.28 -4.63 12.05
N TYR A 196 8.90 -5.89 11.81
CA TYR A 196 7.51 -6.24 11.51
C TYR A 196 6.59 -5.92 12.69
N GLU A 197 7.03 -6.15 13.93
CA GLU A 197 6.27 -5.78 15.12
C GLU A 197 6.06 -4.27 15.24
N LYS A 198 7.11 -3.47 15.02
CA LYS A 198 6.99 -2.00 14.99
C LYS A 198 6.03 -1.52 13.90
N ALA A 199 6.18 -2.01 12.67
CA ALA A 199 5.31 -1.63 11.56
C ALA A 199 3.85 -2.05 11.82
N ALA A 200 3.62 -3.26 12.34
CA ALA A 200 2.28 -3.75 12.68
C ALA A 200 1.61 -2.93 13.79
N ASN A 201 2.37 -2.48 14.78
CA ASN A 201 1.85 -1.59 15.83
C ASN A 201 1.50 -0.20 15.30
N ASN A 202 2.10 0.21 14.18
CA ASN A 202 1.76 1.44 13.45
C ASN A 202 0.65 1.24 12.40
N GLY A 203 -0.06 0.10 12.44
CA GLY A 203 -1.24 -0.15 11.58
C GLY A 203 -0.95 -0.81 10.24
N ASN A 204 0.31 -1.18 9.95
CA ASN A 204 0.67 -1.79 8.67
C ASN A 204 0.18 -3.25 8.57
N THR A 205 -0.72 -3.52 7.62
CA THR A 205 -1.46 -4.79 7.51
C THR A 205 -0.61 -5.92 6.91
N ILE A 206 0.32 -5.63 6.01
CA ILE A 206 1.29 -6.62 5.49
C ILE A 206 2.28 -7.01 6.59
N ALA A 207 2.72 -6.05 7.43
CA ALA A 207 3.56 -6.34 8.58
C ALA A 207 2.84 -7.22 9.59
N MET A 208 1.54 -7.01 9.85
CA MET A 208 0.74 -7.93 10.66
C MET A 208 0.73 -9.34 10.06
N HIS A 209 0.51 -9.49 8.75
CA HIS A 209 0.61 -10.80 8.09
C HIS A 209 2.01 -11.44 8.24
N ASN A 210 3.09 -10.67 8.03
CA ASN A 210 4.46 -11.18 8.18
C ASN A 210 4.79 -11.55 9.63
N LEU A 211 4.29 -10.77 10.59
CA LEU A 211 4.42 -11.05 12.02
C LEU A 211 3.64 -12.33 12.40
N GLY A 212 2.46 -12.53 11.81
CA GLY A 212 1.71 -13.78 11.92
C GLY A 212 2.51 -14.98 11.40
N LYS A 213 3.17 -14.84 10.24
CA LYS A 213 4.09 -15.87 9.72
C LYS A 213 5.28 -16.10 10.64
N CYS A 214 5.83 -15.05 11.25
CA CYS A 214 6.90 -15.19 12.23
C CYS A 214 6.47 -16.02 13.44
N TYR A 215 5.30 -15.74 14.01
CA TYR A 215 4.76 -16.52 15.12
C TYR A 215 4.38 -17.95 14.72
N LYS A 216 3.81 -18.16 13.53
CA LYS A 216 3.46 -19.51 13.03
C LYS A 216 4.70 -20.38 12.86
N ASN A 217 5.74 -19.83 12.24
CA ASN A 217 6.91 -20.60 11.80
C ASN A 217 8.11 -20.52 12.76
N GLY A 218 8.08 -19.62 13.74
CA GLY A 218 9.18 -19.40 14.69
C GLY A 218 10.33 -18.58 14.10
N ILE A 219 10.01 -17.61 13.23
CA ILE A 219 11.02 -16.78 12.54
C ILE A 219 11.37 -15.61 13.46
N GLY A 220 12.56 -15.65 14.06
CA GLY A 220 13.03 -14.59 14.96
C GLY A 220 12.39 -14.59 16.36
N VAL A 221 11.39 -15.45 16.59
CA VAL A 221 10.61 -15.57 17.83
C VAL A 221 10.24 -17.05 18.06
N LYS A 222 9.88 -17.42 19.29
CA LYS A 222 9.32 -18.76 19.56
C LYS A 222 7.97 -18.92 18.84
N LYS A 223 7.70 -20.11 18.30
CA LYS A 223 6.40 -20.44 17.72
C LYS A 223 5.27 -20.18 18.72
N ASN A 224 4.21 -19.55 18.24
CA ASN A 224 2.99 -19.28 19.02
C ASN A 224 1.81 -19.15 18.06
N TYR A 225 0.91 -20.14 18.05
CA TYR A 225 -0.20 -20.17 17.11
C TYR A 225 -1.31 -19.18 17.45
N ASP A 226 -1.57 -18.92 18.74
CA ASP A 226 -2.58 -17.94 19.16
C ASP A 226 -2.20 -16.52 18.70
N LYS A 227 -0.93 -16.15 18.88
CA LYS A 227 -0.41 -14.87 18.37
C LYS A 227 -0.38 -14.83 16.84
N ALA A 228 -0.10 -15.94 16.17
CA ALA A 228 -0.15 -16.00 14.72
C ALA A 228 -1.57 -15.73 14.21
N PHE A 229 -2.57 -16.42 14.79
CA PHE A 229 -3.98 -16.24 14.49
C PHE A 229 -4.42 -14.80 14.69
N GLU A 230 -4.09 -14.19 15.83
CA GLU A 230 -4.45 -12.80 16.12
C GLU A 230 -3.84 -11.81 15.12
N MET A 231 -2.58 -12.02 14.72
CA MET A 231 -1.96 -11.14 13.71
C MET A 231 -2.58 -11.31 12.31
N PHE A 232 -2.90 -12.55 11.90
CA PHE A 232 -3.60 -12.77 10.64
C PHE A 232 -5.02 -12.20 10.66
N LYS A 233 -5.72 -12.29 11.80
CA LYS A 233 -7.03 -11.67 11.99
C LYS A 233 -6.98 -10.16 11.82
N ARG A 234 -6.06 -9.47 12.51
CA ARG A 234 -5.87 -8.03 12.37
C ARG A 234 -5.47 -7.62 10.95
N SER A 235 -4.64 -8.42 10.28
CA SER A 235 -4.29 -8.20 8.87
C SER A 235 -5.51 -8.31 7.96
N ALA A 236 -6.38 -9.29 8.20
CA ALA A 236 -7.62 -9.51 7.45
C ALA A 236 -8.68 -8.42 7.69
N GLU A 237 -8.76 -7.87 8.91
CA GLU A 237 -9.61 -6.71 9.25
C GLU A 237 -9.18 -5.45 8.49
N GLY A 238 -7.91 -5.34 8.13
CA GLY A 238 -7.39 -4.32 7.23
C GLY A 238 -7.53 -4.63 5.74
N GLU A 239 -8.37 -5.61 5.38
CA GLU A 239 -8.69 -6.02 4.01
C GLU A 239 -7.48 -6.48 3.17
N TYR A 240 -6.35 -6.82 3.81
CA TYR A 240 -5.20 -7.38 3.09
C TYR A 240 -5.48 -8.82 2.69
N SER A 241 -5.55 -9.09 1.39
CA SER A 241 -5.94 -10.39 0.84
C SER A 241 -5.07 -11.54 1.35
N GLY A 242 -3.75 -11.36 1.41
CA GLY A 242 -2.84 -12.36 2.00
C GLY A 242 -3.12 -12.62 3.50
N GLY A 243 -3.55 -11.61 4.24
CA GLY A 243 -4.01 -11.73 5.63
C GLY A 243 -5.32 -12.52 5.74
N ILE A 244 -6.29 -12.22 4.89
CA ILE A 244 -7.58 -12.94 4.78
C ILE A 244 -7.33 -14.41 4.43
N THR A 245 -6.47 -14.69 3.43
CA THR A 245 -6.08 -16.06 3.05
C THR A 245 -5.45 -16.80 4.23
N MET A 246 -4.53 -16.17 4.95
CA MET A 246 -3.90 -16.82 6.10
C MET A 246 -4.84 -17.03 7.28
N LEU A 247 -5.83 -16.15 7.49
CA LEU A 247 -6.88 -16.38 8.47
C LEU A 247 -7.77 -17.57 8.08
N GLY A 248 -8.13 -17.69 6.80
CA GLY A 248 -8.84 -18.86 6.26
C GLY A 248 -8.06 -20.15 6.47
N TYR A 249 -6.75 -20.11 6.23
CA TYR A 249 -5.83 -21.23 6.48
C TYR A 249 -5.75 -21.60 7.97
N CYS A 250 -5.82 -20.63 8.88
CA CYS A 250 -5.88 -20.90 10.31
C CYS A 250 -7.17 -21.63 10.71
N TYR A 251 -8.35 -21.21 10.22
CA TYR A 251 -9.59 -21.92 10.45
C TYR A 251 -9.63 -23.29 9.76
N TYR A 252 -8.93 -23.47 8.64
CA TYR A 252 -8.88 -24.76 7.95
C TYR A 252 -8.11 -25.81 8.78
N ASN A 253 -6.98 -25.40 9.36
CA ASN A 253 -6.04 -26.30 10.05
C ASN A 253 -6.14 -26.26 11.58
N GLY A 254 -6.99 -25.41 12.16
CA GLY A 254 -7.08 -25.22 13.61
C GLY A 254 -5.84 -24.55 14.23
N ILE A 255 -5.25 -23.58 13.54
CA ILE A 255 -4.03 -22.89 14.01
C ILE A 255 -4.44 -21.69 14.87
N GLY A 256 -4.29 -21.83 16.19
CA GLY A 256 -4.66 -20.79 17.16
C GLY A 256 -6.18 -20.58 17.30
N THR A 257 -6.96 -21.49 16.73
CA THR A 257 -8.43 -21.50 16.73
C THR A 257 -8.92 -22.93 16.49
N ASN A 258 -10.22 -23.17 16.61
CA ASN A 258 -10.83 -24.44 16.20
C ASN A 258 -11.03 -24.48 14.68
N VAL A 259 -11.09 -25.70 14.13
CA VAL A 259 -11.41 -25.89 12.71
C VAL A 259 -12.82 -25.39 12.41
N ASP A 260 -12.97 -24.55 11.37
CA ASP A 260 -14.25 -24.02 10.90
C ASP A 260 -14.24 -23.89 9.37
N LYS A 261 -14.78 -24.91 8.70
CA LYS A 261 -14.76 -25.00 7.23
C LYS A 261 -15.68 -23.98 6.55
N GLN A 262 -16.80 -23.63 7.17
CA GLN A 262 -17.72 -22.63 6.63
C GLN A 262 -17.04 -21.25 6.64
N LYS A 263 -16.39 -20.91 7.75
CA LYS A 263 -15.62 -19.66 7.85
C LYS A 263 -14.40 -19.64 6.95
N THR A 264 -13.71 -20.78 6.79
CA THR A 264 -12.64 -20.90 5.78
C THR A 264 -13.16 -20.58 4.38
N PHE A 265 -14.31 -21.17 3.99
CA PHE A 265 -14.91 -20.93 2.68
C PHE A 265 -15.21 -19.44 2.45
N GLU A 266 -15.84 -18.77 3.42
CA GLU A 266 -16.16 -17.34 3.34
C GLU A 266 -14.89 -16.48 3.18
N LEU A 267 -13.84 -16.78 3.95
CA LEU A 267 -12.57 -16.06 3.89
C LEU A 267 -11.84 -16.29 2.57
N TYR A 268 -11.77 -17.54 2.08
CA TYR A 268 -11.16 -17.83 0.78
C TYR A 268 -11.96 -17.23 -0.36
N GLN A 269 -13.29 -17.24 -0.33
CA GLN A 269 -14.11 -16.56 -1.31
C GLN A 269 -13.84 -15.05 -1.34
N LYS A 270 -13.81 -14.41 -0.18
CA LYS A 270 -13.48 -12.98 -0.07
C LYS A 270 -12.10 -12.68 -0.64
N SER A 271 -11.07 -13.40 -0.21
CA SER A 271 -9.69 -13.15 -0.67
C SER A 271 -9.50 -13.46 -2.16
N ALA A 272 -10.15 -14.51 -2.67
CA ALA A 272 -10.12 -14.86 -4.09
C ALA A 272 -10.76 -13.78 -4.96
N SER A 273 -11.84 -13.12 -4.47
CA SER A 273 -12.48 -11.99 -5.15
C SER A 273 -11.62 -10.73 -5.17
N LEU A 274 -10.72 -10.58 -4.18
CA LEU A 274 -9.66 -9.56 -4.15
C LEU A 274 -8.44 -9.94 -5.01
N GLY A 275 -8.51 -11.06 -5.74
CA GLY A 275 -7.47 -11.49 -6.67
C GLY A 275 -6.35 -12.33 -6.06
N ASP A 276 -6.40 -12.72 -4.78
CA ASP A 276 -5.32 -13.51 -4.17
C ASP A 276 -5.21 -14.90 -4.81
N LYS A 277 -4.09 -15.13 -5.48
CA LYS A 277 -3.79 -16.37 -6.21
C LYS A 277 -3.92 -17.63 -5.34
N THR A 278 -3.46 -17.56 -4.09
CA THR A 278 -3.46 -18.70 -3.16
C THR A 278 -4.88 -19.03 -2.70
N ALA A 279 -5.68 -18.01 -2.38
CA ALA A 279 -7.09 -18.19 -2.05
C ALA A 279 -7.91 -18.73 -3.22
N GLN A 280 -7.64 -18.25 -4.45
CA GLN A 280 -8.28 -18.79 -5.65
C GLN A 280 -8.01 -20.29 -5.80
N TYR A 281 -6.75 -20.73 -5.66
CA TYR A 281 -6.41 -22.14 -5.67
C TYR A 281 -7.14 -22.92 -4.55
N ASN A 282 -7.03 -22.45 -3.31
CA ASN A 282 -7.64 -23.14 -2.16
C ASN A 282 -9.16 -23.23 -2.28
N LEU A 283 -9.82 -22.20 -2.80
CA LEU A 283 -11.26 -22.19 -3.05
C LEU A 283 -11.63 -23.18 -4.15
N GLY A 284 -10.82 -23.28 -5.20
CA GLY A 284 -10.93 -24.33 -6.22
C GLY A 284 -10.89 -25.73 -5.60
N THR A 285 -9.94 -25.96 -4.69
CA THR A 285 -9.80 -27.22 -3.94
C THR A 285 -11.02 -27.53 -3.06
N MET A 286 -11.57 -26.54 -2.36
CA MET A 286 -12.79 -26.73 -1.56
C MET A 286 -13.97 -27.15 -2.43
N TYR A 287 -14.13 -26.55 -3.62
CA TYR A 287 -15.17 -26.93 -4.58
C TYR A 287 -14.93 -28.31 -5.21
N GLU A 288 -13.67 -28.68 -5.51
CA GLU A 288 -13.30 -29.97 -6.10
C GLU A 288 -13.69 -31.14 -5.18
N TYR A 289 -13.39 -30.99 -3.89
CA TYR A 289 -13.59 -32.04 -2.90
C TYR A 289 -14.91 -31.92 -2.11
N GLY A 290 -15.62 -30.79 -2.21
CA GLY A 290 -16.80 -30.52 -1.37
C GLY A 290 -16.43 -30.37 0.11
N ASP A 291 -15.29 -29.73 0.40
CA ASP A 291 -14.75 -29.66 1.75
C ASP A 291 -15.45 -28.56 2.56
N GLY A 292 -16.52 -28.92 3.28
CA GLY A 292 -17.35 -27.97 4.02
C GLY A 292 -18.40 -27.23 3.18
N ILE A 293 -18.50 -27.55 1.89
CA ILE A 293 -19.49 -27.02 0.95
C ILE A 293 -19.94 -28.11 -0.03
N THR A 294 -21.00 -27.87 -0.78
CA THR A 294 -21.37 -28.75 -1.88
C THR A 294 -20.30 -28.75 -2.96
N LYS A 295 -19.84 -29.94 -3.34
CA LYS A 295 -18.90 -30.15 -4.45
C LYS A 295 -19.44 -29.56 -5.76
N ASP A 296 -18.61 -28.83 -6.48
CA ASP A 296 -18.94 -28.19 -7.75
C ASP A 296 -17.68 -28.09 -8.64
N ILE A 297 -17.51 -29.06 -9.54
CA ILE A 297 -16.32 -29.14 -10.40
C ILE A 297 -16.19 -27.93 -11.33
N ASN A 298 -17.30 -27.37 -11.82
CA ASN A 298 -17.27 -26.21 -12.71
C ASN A 298 -16.73 -24.98 -11.98
N LYS A 299 -17.15 -24.77 -10.73
CA LYS A 299 -16.58 -23.71 -9.89
C LYS A 299 -15.12 -23.98 -9.51
N ALA A 300 -14.75 -25.25 -9.28
CA ALA A 300 -13.37 -25.62 -9.04
C ALA A 300 -12.46 -25.22 -10.22
N ILE A 301 -12.84 -25.62 -11.44
CA ILE A 301 -12.14 -25.26 -12.68
C ILE A 301 -12.05 -23.75 -12.84
N TYR A 302 -13.16 -23.01 -12.66
CA TYR A 302 -13.16 -21.55 -12.75
C TYR A 302 -12.10 -20.90 -11.84
N TRP A 303 -12.03 -21.31 -10.58
CA TRP A 303 -11.09 -20.73 -9.63
C TRP A 303 -9.65 -21.17 -9.87
N TYR A 304 -9.43 -22.42 -10.28
CA TYR A 304 -8.11 -22.86 -10.72
C TYR A 304 -7.63 -22.09 -11.96
N GLU A 305 -8.50 -21.77 -12.92
CA GLU A 305 -8.15 -20.91 -14.07
C GLU A 305 -7.71 -19.51 -13.65
N GLN A 306 -8.40 -18.88 -12.67
CA GLN A 306 -8.00 -17.57 -12.18
C GLN A 306 -6.61 -17.61 -11.51
N SER A 307 -6.36 -18.65 -10.70
CA SER A 307 -5.07 -18.84 -10.03
C SER A 307 -3.95 -19.16 -11.03
N ALA A 308 -4.20 -20.05 -11.98
CA ALA A 308 -3.26 -20.46 -13.03
C ALA A 308 -2.83 -19.30 -13.94
N LYS A 309 -3.76 -18.39 -14.28
CA LYS A 309 -3.46 -17.14 -15.04
C LYS A 309 -2.44 -16.25 -14.33
N GLN A 310 -2.33 -16.36 -13.01
CA GLN A 310 -1.35 -15.65 -12.19
C GLN A 310 -0.06 -16.47 -11.96
N GLY A 311 0.11 -17.59 -12.66
CA GLY A 311 1.29 -18.45 -12.56
C GLY A 311 1.29 -19.34 -11.32
N ASP A 312 0.13 -19.82 -10.89
CA ASP A 312 0.06 -20.90 -9.89
C ASP A 312 0.24 -22.27 -10.56
N GLU A 313 1.36 -22.93 -10.28
CA GLU A 313 1.72 -24.21 -10.89
C GLU A 313 0.81 -25.35 -10.41
N ASP A 314 0.40 -25.33 -9.14
CA ASP A 314 -0.52 -26.33 -8.60
C ASP A 314 -1.91 -26.20 -9.25
N ALA A 315 -2.38 -24.97 -9.48
CA ALA A 315 -3.62 -24.72 -10.20
C ALA A 315 -3.55 -25.16 -11.67
N GLN A 316 -2.43 -24.90 -12.36
CA GLN A 316 -2.20 -25.35 -13.73
C GLN A 316 -2.28 -26.88 -13.82
N TYR A 317 -1.59 -27.58 -12.92
CA TYR A 317 -1.63 -29.03 -12.83
C TYR A 317 -3.05 -29.57 -12.54
N LYS A 318 -3.79 -28.90 -11.65
CA LYS A 318 -5.19 -29.27 -11.36
C LYS A 318 -6.09 -29.13 -12.58
N LEU A 319 -5.91 -28.09 -13.40
CA LEU A 319 -6.66 -27.93 -14.65
C LEU A 319 -6.35 -29.03 -15.65
N GLU A 320 -5.07 -29.40 -15.81
CA GLU A 320 -4.68 -30.51 -16.69
C GLU A 320 -5.36 -31.81 -16.28
N ILE A 321 -5.49 -32.09 -14.98
CA ILE A 321 -6.20 -33.28 -14.51
C ILE A 321 -7.70 -33.17 -14.80
N LEU A 322 -8.34 -32.06 -14.43
CA LEU A 322 -9.79 -31.93 -14.47
C LEU A 322 -10.37 -31.74 -15.87
N GLN A 323 -9.60 -31.21 -16.82
CA GLN A 323 -10.00 -31.04 -18.22
C GLN A 323 -9.81 -32.32 -19.06
N ASN A 324 -9.12 -33.33 -18.52
CA ASN A 324 -8.86 -34.61 -19.16
C ASN A 324 -9.79 -35.75 -18.66
N ILE A 325 -10.85 -35.43 -17.89
CA ILE A 325 -11.86 -36.37 -17.36
C ILE A 325 -13.16 -36.22 -18.15
#